data_AF-A0A091CVX7-F1
#
_entry.id   AF-A0A091CVX7-F1
#
_cell.length_a   1.000
_cell.length_b   1.000
_cell.length_c   1.000
_cell.angle_alpha   90.00
_cell.angle_beta   90.00
_cell.angle_gamma   90.00
#
_symmetry.space_group_name_H-M   'P 1'
#
loop_
_entity.id
_entity.type
_entity.pdbx_description
1 polymer ?
#
loop_
_entity_poly.entity_id
_entity_poly.type
_entity_poly.pdbx_seq_one_letter_code
_entity_poly.pdbx_strand_id
1 'polypeptide(L)'
;MVLTGSLGRTLLWLQLCVLAQASYKLWVPDTNFDTDTNWSQNRTPCAGDSIQLPADKMVSVLVRGSHAIADLLLPLDGELVLAPGAGFSATDSGSHQVCGTVQLPSVGLDVDSSTCYFVNPLFVAETEA
;
A
#
# COMPACT_ATOMS: atom_id res chain seq x y z
N MET A 1 36.81 -14.27 27.07
CA MET A 1 36.26 -15.49 27.72
C MET A 1 35.20 -16.05 26.77
N VAL A 2 35.58 -16.99 25.90
CA VAL A 2 34.64 -17.62 24.97
C VAL A 2 33.92 -18.70 25.75
N LEU A 3 32.60 -18.63 25.87
CA LEU A 3 31.78 -19.65 26.53
C LEU A 3 31.79 -20.93 25.66
N THR A 4 32.85 -21.72 25.75
CA THR A 4 32.99 -23.01 25.06
C THR A 4 32.32 -24.10 25.91
N GLY A 5 31.01 -24.26 25.75
CA GLY A 5 30.22 -25.27 26.47
C GLY A 5 28.74 -25.24 26.09
N SER A 6 27.95 -26.17 26.63
CA SER A 6 26.49 -26.24 26.36
C SER A 6 25.78 -24.91 26.60
N LEU A 7 26.22 -24.15 27.62
CA LEU A 7 25.74 -22.82 27.97
C LEU A 7 25.99 -21.77 26.88
N GLY A 8 27.15 -21.82 26.21
CA GLY A 8 27.45 -20.91 25.09
C GLY A 8 26.61 -21.24 23.87
N ARG A 9 26.35 -22.53 23.64
CA ARG A 9 25.50 -22.98 22.53
C ARG A 9 24.04 -22.57 22.75
N THR A 10 23.49 -22.74 23.95
CA THR A 10 22.12 -22.30 24.27
C THR A 10 21.98 -20.78 24.19
N LEU A 11 22.99 -20.01 24.63
CA LEU A 11 23.01 -18.55 24.48
C LEU A 11 23.03 -18.14 23.01
N LEU A 12 23.81 -18.82 22.17
CA LEU A 12 23.83 -18.57 20.72
C LEU A 12 22.46 -18.85 20.08
N TRP A 13 21.81 -19.96 20.46
CA TRP A 13 20.46 -20.30 20.00
C TRP A 13 19.43 -19.24 20.42
N LEU A 14 19.46 -18.77 21.67
CA LEU A 14 18.58 -17.69 22.12
C LEU A 14 18.80 -16.39 21.34
N GLN A 15 20.06 -16.02 21.09
CA GLN A 15 20.42 -14.83 20.30
C GLN A 15 19.88 -14.93 18.86
N LEU A 16 20.00 -16.10 18.23
CA LEU A 16 19.44 -16.38 16.91
C LEU A 16 17.90 -16.30 16.91
N CYS A 17 17.22 -16.78 17.95
CA CYS A 17 15.76 -16.68 18.05
C CYS A 17 15.26 -15.23 18.23
N VAL A 18 16.00 -14.37 18.94
CA VAL A 18 15.65 -12.95 19.11
C VAL A 18 15.82 -12.17 17.80
N LEU A 19 16.77 -12.57 16.95
CA LEU A 19 16.98 -11.97 15.62
C LEU A 19 15.95 -12.45 14.58
N ALA A 20 15.25 -13.55 14.85
CA ALA A 20 14.17 -14.02 13.99
C ALA A 20 12.94 -13.11 14.16
N GLN A 21 12.88 -12.05 13.36
CA GLN A 21 11.67 -11.27 13.17
C GLN A 21 10.61 -12.18 12.55
N ALA A 22 9.59 -12.56 13.33
CA ALA A 22 8.46 -13.30 12.80
C ALA A 22 7.58 -12.33 12.01
N SER A 23 7.56 -12.46 10.68
CA SER A 23 6.54 -11.83 9.85
C SER A 23 5.19 -12.49 10.17
N TYR A 24 4.33 -11.78 10.90
CA TYR A 24 2.97 -12.25 11.16
C TYR A 24 2.03 -11.70 10.08
N LYS A 25 1.15 -12.57 9.57
CA LYS A 25 0.10 -12.17 8.63
C LYS A 25 -1.13 -11.77 9.43
N LEU A 26 -1.36 -10.47 9.58
CA LEU A 26 -2.58 -9.94 10.21
C LEU A 26 -3.69 -9.80 9.16
N TRP A 27 -4.86 -10.35 9.44
CA TRP A 27 -6.06 -10.11 8.63
C TRP A 27 -6.82 -8.93 9.20
N VAL A 28 -6.81 -7.82 8.47
CA VAL A 28 -7.62 -6.63 8.80
C VAL A 28 -8.87 -6.67 7.91
N PRO A 29 -10.08 -6.76 8.48
CA PRO A 29 -11.31 -6.68 7.70
C PRO A 29 -11.56 -5.25 7.21
N ASP A 30 -12.31 -5.12 6.12
CA ASP A 30 -12.78 -3.84 5.57
C ASP A 30 -11.66 -2.81 5.29
N THR A 31 -10.70 -3.23 4.47
CA THR A 31 -9.55 -2.39 4.06
C THR A 31 -9.74 -1.78 2.67
N ASN A 32 -10.94 -1.86 2.10
CA ASN A 32 -11.16 -1.47 0.70
C ASN A 32 -11.12 0.06 0.55
N PHE A 33 -10.30 0.53 -0.40
CA PHE A 33 -10.15 1.94 -0.75
C PHE A 33 -11.47 2.58 -1.18
N ASP A 34 -12.30 1.83 -1.92
CA ASP A 34 -13.56 2.30 -2.49
C ASP A 34 -14.72 2.37 -1.49
N THR A 35 -14.47 2.05 -0.21
CA THR A 35 -15.48 2.10 0.84
C THR A 35 -15.44 3.46 1.53
N ASP A 36 -16.49 4.24 1.32
CA ASP A 36 -16.62 5.62 1.78
C ASP A 36 -16.51 5.77 3.30
N THR A 37 -17.06 4.81 4.06
CA THR A 37 -17.01 4.78 5.53
C THR A 37 -15.62 4.55 6.10
N ASN A 38 -14.64 4.10 5.30
CA ASN A 38 -13.26 3.92 5.75
C ASN A 38 -12.50 5.26 5.86
N TRP A 39 -13.06 6.34 5.31
CA TRP A 39 -12.43 7.65 5.25
C TRP A 39 -13.05 8.63 6.25
N SER A 40 -12.24 9.52 6.80
CA SER A 40 -12.67 10.52 7.79
C SER A 40 -13.73 11.49 7.25
N GLN A 41 -13.76 11.70 5.94
CA GLN A 41 -14.75 12.51 5.24
C GLN A 41 -16.00 11.73 4.82
N ASN A 42 -16.08 10.43 5.18
CA ASN A 42 -17.15 9.52 4.79
C ASN A 42 -17.38 9.49 3.26
N ARG A 43 -16.27 9.59 2.51
CA ARG A 43 -16.21 9.68 1.05
C ARG A 43 -14.86 9.15 0.59
N THR A 44 -14.85 8.41 -0.51
CA THR A 44 -13.62 7.95 -1.17
C THR A 44 -12.81 9.13 -1.75
N PRO A 45 -11.48 9.17 -1.59
CA PRO A 45 -10.64 10.22 -2.16
C PRO A 45 -10.72 10.31 -3.71
N CYS A 46 -10.58 11.51 -4.27
CA CYS A 46 -10.50 11.75 -5.73
C CYS A 46 -9.31 12.62 -6.14
N ALA A 47 -9.30 13.01 -7.42
CA ALA A 47 -8.30 13.89 -7.99
C ALA A 47 -8.19 15.18 -7.17
N GLY A 48 -6.96 15.58 -6.84
CA GLY A 48 -6.66 16.72 -5.98
C GLY A 48 -6.69 16.43 -4.47
N ASP A 49 -7.24 15.30 -4.01
CA ASP A 49 -7.22 14.96 -2.58
C ASP A 49 -5.83 14.44 -2.17
N SER A 50 -5.34 14.90 -1.02
CA SER A 50 -4.14 14.36 -0.39
C SER A 50 -4.54 13.36 0.71
N ILE A 51 -4.06 12.14 0.59
CA ILE A 51 -4.35 11.05 1.52
C ILE A 51 -3.21 10.91 2.53
N GLN A 52 -3.55 10.96 3.81
CA GLN A 52 -2.62 10.70 4.90
C GLN A 52 -3.05 9.50 5.70
N LEU A 53 -2.32 8.39 5.57
CA LEU A 53 -2.52 7.23 6.41
C LEU A 53 -1.83 7.46 7.77
N PRO A 54 -2.44 7.06 8.90
CA PRO A 54 -1.86 7.30 10.22
C PRO A 54 -0.51 6.59 10.39
N ALA A 55 0.55 7.36 10.62
CA ALA A 55 1.92 6.83 10.73
C ALA A 55 2.15 5.96 11.97
N ASP A 56 1.33 6.14 13.00
CA ASP A 56 1.38 5.44 14.29
C ASP A 56 0.56 4.14 14.32
N LYS A 57 -0.11 3.79 13.20
CA LYS A 57 -1.00 2.63 13.13
C LYS A 57 -0.58 1.70 12.02
N MET A 58 -0.63 0.41 12.32
CA MET A 58 -0.60 -0.64 11.30
C MET A 58 -1.92 -0.60 10.53
N VAL A 59 -1.88 -0.07 9.30
CA VAL A 59 -3.04 -0.04 8.39
C VAL A 59 -2.73 -0.84 7.15
N SER A 60 -3.75 -1.50 6.60
CA SER A 60 -3.70 -2.16 5.30
C SER A 60 -4.77 -1.53 4.43
N VAL A 61 -4.45 -1.21 3.18
CA VAL A 61 -5.39 -0.62 2.23
C VAL A 61 -5.37 -1.45 0.95
N LEU A 62 -6.53 -1.99 0.58
CA LEU A 62 -6.75 -2.74 -0.66
C LEU A 62 -7.31 -1.81 -1.73
N VAL A 63 -6.61 -1.71 -2.85
CA VAL A 63 -6.98 -0.90 -4.00
C VAL A 63 -7.30 -1.82 -5.15
N ARG A 64 -8.50 -1.69 -5.73
CA ARG A 64 -8.97 -2.54 -6.81
C ARG A 64 -9.07 -1.82 -8.16
N GLY A 65 -9.21 -0.50 -8.14
CA GLY A 65 -9.31 0.34 -9.32
C GLY A 65 -8.12 1.28 -9.49
N SER A 66 -8.21 2.13 -10.53
CA SER A 66 -7.27 3.21 -10.76
C SER A 66 -7.83 4.51 -10.20
N HIS A 67 -7.06 5.21 -9.37
CA HIS A 67 -7.47 6.46 -8.74
C HIS A 67 -6.49 7.59 -9.06
N ALA A 68 -7.03 8.78 -9.27
CA ALA A 68 -6.23 10.00 -9.34
C ALA A 68 -6.28 10.68 -7.97
N ILE A 69 -5.13 11.08 -7.44
CA ILE A 69 -4.99 11.78 -6.15
C ILE A 69 -3.90 12.84 -6.28
N ALA A 70 -3.80 13.79 -5.35
CA ALA A 70 -2.65 14.70 -5.31
C ALA A 70 -1.43 14.01 -4.70
N ASP A 71 -1.59 13.51 -3.47
CA ASP A 71 -0.51 12.92 -2.68
C ASP A 71 -1.01 11.72 -1.86
N LEU A 72 -0.11 10.77 -1.58
CA LEU A 72 -0.34 9.65 -0.66
C LEU A 72 0.83 9.52 0.32
N LEU A 73 0.57 9.74 1.60
CA LEU A 73 1.53 9.47 2.66
C LEU A 73 1.27 8.09 3.26
N LEU A 74 2.23 7.18 3.05
CA LEU A 74 2.17 5.81 3.58
C LEU A 74 2.67 5.75 5.03
N PRO A 75 2.09 4.85 5.85
CA PRO A 75 2.58 4.57 7.20
C PRO A 75 3.92 3.82 7.15
N LEU A 76 4.69 3.88 8.25
CA LEU A 76 5.96 3.15 8.35
C LEU A 76 5.72 1.63 8.41
N ASP A 77 4.70 1.21 9.15
CA ASP A 77 4.41 -0.19 9.48
C ASP A 77 3.10 -0.70 8.86
N GLY A 78 2.66 -0.10 7.75
CA GLY A 78 1.43 -0.51 7.05
C GLY A 78 1.68 -1.04 5.64
N GLU A 79 0.59 -1.38 4.96
CA GLU A 79 0.60 -2.08 3.68
C GLU A 79 -0.36 -1.43 2.69
N LEU A 80 0.07 -1.32 1.44
CA LEU A 80 -0.77 -0.94 0.31
C LEU A 80 -0.82 -2.11 -0.67
N VAL A 81 -1.99 -2.75 -0.79
CA VAL A 81 -2.22 -3.91 -1.65
C VAL A 81 -2.95 -3.46 -2.91
N LEU A 82 -2.33 -3.65 -4.08
CA LEU A 82 -2.93 -3.35 -5.38
C LEU A 82 -3.42 -4.64 -6.03
N ALA A 83 -4.71 -4.69 -6.38
CA ALA A 83 -5.24 -5.74 -7.24
C ALA A 83 -4.67 -5.60 -8.67
N PRO A 84 -4.69 -6.65 -9.50
CA PRO A 84 -4.28 -6.55 -10.89
C PRO A 84 -5.02 -5.43 -11.63
N GLY A 85 -4.28 -4.52 -12.27
CA GLY A 85 -4.84 -3.37 -12.99
C GLY A 85 -5.21 -2.16 -12.12
N ALA A 86 -5.05 -2.25 -10.80
CA ALA A 86 -5.20 -1.11 -9.89
C ALA A 86 -3.98 -0.19 -9.93
N GLY A 87 -4.16 1.08 -9.56
CA GLY A 87 -3.07 2.03 -9.53
C GLY A 87 -3.45 3.42 -9.02
N PHE A 88 -2.44 4.26 -8.83
CA PHE A 88 -2.60 5.67 -8.53
C PHE A 88 -1.95 6.52 -9.61
N SER A 89 -2.55 7.66 -9.90
CA SER A 89 -1.95 8.73 -10.69
C SER A 89 -1.93 10.01 -9.88
N ALA A 90 -0.79 10.70 -9.88
CA ALA A 90 -0.64 11.99 -9.22
C ALA A 90 -1.20 13.08 -10.14
N THR A 91 -2.15 13.85 -9.64
CA THR A 91 -2.79 14.97 -10.35
C THR A 91 -2.55 16.25 -9.57
N ASP A 92 -2.21 17.33 -10.29
CA ASP A 92 -1.93 18.60 -9.64
C ASP A 92 -3.19 19.12 -8.91
N SER A 93 -2.99 19.43 -7.62
CA SER A 93 -3.95 20.07 -6.71
C SER A 93 -4.55 21.38 -7.25
N GLY A 94 -3.92 22.00 -8.26
CA GLY A 94 -4.44 23.19 -8.95
C GLY A 94 -5.70 22.94 -9.78
N SER A 95 -6.02 21.69 -10.13
CA SER A 95 -7.31 21.34 -10.72
C SER A 95 -8.28 20.93 -9.62
N HIS A 96 -9.04 21.91 -9.10
CA HIS A 96 -10.17 21.66 -8.20
C HIS A 96 -11.27 20.92 -8.97
N GLN A 97 -11.04 19.65 -9.31
CA GLN A 97 -12.07 18.75 -9.77
C GLN A 97 -12.89 18.39 -8.54
N VAL A 98 -13.96 19.16 -8.32
CA VAL A 98 -14.99 18.83 -7.33
C VAL A 98 -15.38 17.38 -7.58
N CYS A 99 -15.29 16.53 -6.56
CA CYS A 99 -15.70 15.15 -6.70
C CYS A 99 -17.16 15.08 -7.13
N GLY A 100 -17.34 14.81 -8.41
CA GLY A 100 -18.58 14.52 -9.08
C GLY A 100 -18.31 13.41 -10.08
N THR A 101 -19.36 12.69 -10.45
CA THR A 101 -19.31 11.48 -11.30
C THR A 101 -18.57 11.73 -12.61
N VAL A 102 -17.26 11.55 -12.60
CA VAL A 102 -16.43 11.46 -13.79
C VAL A 102 -16.14 9.98 -13.97
N GLN A 103 -16.89 9.37 -14.88
CA GLN A 103 -16.45 8.16 -15.57
C GLN A 103 -15.06 8.46 -16.11
N LEU A 104 -14.04 7.74 -15.63
CA LEU A 104 -12.73 7.77 -16.25
C LEU A 104 -12.94 7.50 -17.74
N PRO A 105 -12.54 8.42 -18.65
CA PRO A 105 -12.49 8.06 -20.05
C PRO A 105 -11.57 6.85 -20.14
N SER A 106 -12.03 5.81 -20.83
CA SER A 106 -11.19 4.66 -21.18
C SER A 106 -9.84 5.22 -21.62
N VAL A 107 -8.81 5.01 -20.80
CA VAL A 107 -7.49 5.56 -21.05
C VAL A 107 -6.97 4.86 -22.30
N GLY A 108 -7.27 5.45 -23.45
CA GLY A 108 -6.54 5.23 -24.67
C GLY A 108 -5.10 5.58 -24.36
N LEU A 109 -4.20 4.65 -24.67
CA LEU A 109 -2.77 4.77 -24.47
C LEU A 109 -2.26 5.98 -25.26
N ASP A 110 -2.29 7.16 -24.66
CA ASP A 110 -1.49 8.30 -25.11
C ASP A 110 -0.18 8.25 -24.33
N VAL A 111 0.81 7.63 -24.97
CA VAL A 111 2.18 7.42 -24.47
C VAL A 111 2.92 8.76 -24.59
N ASP A 112 2.51 9.79 -23.85
CA ASP A 112 3.28 11.04 -23.72
C ASP A 112 3.04 11.79 -22.38
N SER A 113 2.70 11.06 -21.32
CA SER A 113 2.73 11.62 -19.96
C SER A 113 3.52 10.68 -19.08
N SER A 114 4.51 11.23 -18.37
CA SER A 114 5.38 10.60 -17.36
C SER A 114 4.57 10.03 -16.19
N THR A 115 3.67 9.10 -16.48
CA THR A 115 2.79 8.42 -15.54
C THR A 115 3.60 7.26 -14.98
N CYS A 116 4.23 7.49 -13.83
CA CYS A 116 4.89 6.42 -13.09
C CYS A 116 3.81 5.51 -12.50
N TYR A 117 3.53 4.39 -13.18
CA TYR A 117 2.70 3.34 -12.62
C TYR A 117 3.57 2.51 -11.67
N PHE A 118 3.18 2.41 -10.40
CA PHE A 118 3.79 1.47 -9.47
C PHE A 118 3.34 0.05 -9.87
N VAL A 119 4.15 -0.65 -10.67
CA VAL A 119 3.98 -2.09 -10.85
C VAL A 119 4.54 -2.77 -9.62
N ASN A 120 3.72 -3.57 -8.93
CA ASN A 120 4.26 -4.53 -7.98
C ASN A 120 4.76 -5.77 -8.76
N PRO A 121 6.07 -6.00 -8.89
CA PRO A 121 6.59 -7.14 -9.66
C PRO A 121 6.34 -8.49 -8.97
N LEU A 122 5.93 -8.52 -7.68
CA LEU A 122 5.70 -9.78 -6.95
C LEU A 122 4.47 -10.58 -7.44
N PHE A 123 3.50 -9.97 -8.12
CA PHE A 123 2.32 -10.68 -8.64
C PHE A 123 2.43 -11.08 -10.12
N VAL A 124 3.51 -10.71 -10.81
CA VAL A 124 3.73 -11.12 -12.21
C VAL A 124 4.27 -12.55 -12.31
N ALA A 125 4.74 -13.14 -11.21
CA ALA A 125 5.41 -14.44 -11.21
C ALA A 125 4.51 -15.67 -10.93
N GLU A 126 3.20 -15.51 -10.67
CA GLU A 126 2.31 -16.65 -10.33
C GLU A 126 1.30 -17.04 -11.44
N THR A 127 1.57 -16.71 -12.70
CA THR A 127 0.88 -17.30 -13.86
C THR A 127 1.93 -17.90 -14.78
N GLU A 128 2.33 -19.13 -14.48
CA GLU A 128 2.86 -20.13 -15.42
C GLU A 128 2.83 -21.48 -14.66
N ALA A 129 1.67 -22.16 -14.67
CA ALA A 129 1.53 -23.57 -14.34
C ALA A 129 0.53 -24.21 -15.31
#